data_AF-A0A3L7U3H5-F1
#
_entry.id   AF-A0A3L7U3H5-F1
#
_cell.length_a   1.000
_cell.length_b   1.000
_cell.length_c   1.000
_cell.angle_alpha   90.00
_cell.angle_beta   90.00
_cell.angle_gamma   90.00
#
_symmetry.space_group_name_H-M   'P 1'
#
loop_
_entity.id
_entity.type
_entity.pdbx_description
1 polymer ?
#
loop_
_entity_poly.entity_id
_entity_poly.type
_entity_poly.pdbx_seq_one_letter_code
_entity_poly.pdbx_strand_id
1 'polypeptide(L)'
;MMTSPGIPMLFMGQEFLEDGWFADTDPLDWSKRTTFAGIRSMYQALIGLRKNTGGLTRGLTGQNTNVYHVNNSLKVIASHRWMNGGVGDDTIVVMNWSTTPRNGYRIGFPRDGRWKVRFNSDWNGYDGSFANTTTLDLDASYSSPWDGLAASGTLNIGAYTCVILSQGDPPPVGNPADVDGSGTIDAADLAAVLNAWGTSNAAADVNDSGTVDASDLALVLGAWGWQG
;
A
#
# COMPACT_ATOMS: atom_id res chain seq x y z
N MET A 1 8.13 -8.60 -7.96
CA MET A 1 8.04 -9.58 -6.86
C MET A 1 6.95 -9.23 -5.85
N MET A 2 6.99 -8.07 -5.18
CA MET A 2 5.97 -7.71 -4.18
C MET A 2 4.55 -7.55 -4.75
N THR A 3 4.40 -7.47 -6.06
CA THR A 3 3.14 -7.27 -6.77
C THR A 3 2.68 -8.49 -7.57
N SER A 4 3.42 -9.59 -7.57
CA SER A 4 3.03 -10.86 -8.24
C SER A 4 2.25 -11.78 -7.29
N PRO A 5 1.42 -12.71 -7.81
CA PRO A 5 0.81 -13.74 -6.97
C PRO A 5 1.88 -14.66 -6.35
N GLY A 6 1.51 -15.39 -5.29
CA GLY A 6 2.44 -16.19 -4.49
C GLY A 6 3.07 -15.45 -3.30
N ILE A 7 3.78 -16.20 -2.46
CA ILE A 7 4.44 -15.67 -1.25
C ILE A 7 5.81 -15.11 -1.64
N PRO A 8 6.06 -13.79 -1.50
CA PRO A 8 7.36 -13.23 -1.79
C PRO A 8 8.39 -13.67 -0.74
N MET A 9 9.63 -13.83 -1.17
CA MET A 9 10.77 -14.13 -0.30
C MET A 9 11.90 -13.16 -0.64
N LEU A 10 12.43 -12.48 0.37
CA LEU A 10 13.64 -11.67 0.29
C LEU A 10 14.71 -12.32 1.14
N PHE A 11 15.95 -12.31 0.64
CA PHE A 11 17.11 -12.72 1.41
C PHE A 11 17.69 -11.51 2.17
N MET A 12 18.30 -11.77 3.33
CA MET A 12 18.87 -10.72 4.17
C MET A 12 19.91 -9.89 3.42
N GLY A 13 19.87 -8.57 3.58
CA GLY A 13 20.77 -7.62 2.90
C GLY A 13 20.22 -7.05 1.60
N GLN A 14 19.28 -7.73 0.93
CA GLN A 14 18.68 -7.24 -0.31
C GLN A 14 17.85 -5.96 -0.12
N GLU A 15 17.30 -5.77 1.07
CA GLU A 15 16.43 -4.64 1.42
C GLU A 15 17.20 -3.32 1.63
N PHE A 16 18.53 -3.36 1.71
CA PHE A 16 19.40 -2.19 1.84
C PHE A 16 20.65 -2.25 0.95
N LEU A 17 20.58 -3.00 -0.16
CA LEU A 17 21.61 -3.06 -1.20
C LEU A 17 22.98 -3.54 -0.72
N GLU A 18 23.00 -4.67 -0.02
CA GLU A 18 24.26 -5.43 0.13
C GLU A 18 24.85 -5.74 -1.26
N ASP A 19 26.15 -5.51 -1.44
CA ASP A 19 26.80 -5.52 -2.77
C ASP A 19 27.72 -6.73 -2.97
N GLY A 20 28.10 -7.42 -1.89
CA GLY A 20 28.83 -8.68 -1.92
C GLY A 20 27.93 -9.89 -2.19
N TRP A 21 28.55 -10.99 -2.62
CA TRP A 21 27.89 -12.30 -2.55
C TRP A 21 27.76 -12.73 -1.09
N PHE A 22 26.74 -13.54 -0.79
CA PHE A 22 26.59 -14.10 0.54
C PHE A 22 27.79 -14.99 0.90
N ALA A 23 28.40 -14.71 2.05
CA ALA A 23 29.36 -15.58 2.72
C ALA A 23 28.96 -15.68 4.19
N ASP A 24 28.83 -16.90 4.72
CA ASP A 24 28.44 -17.14 6.11
C ASP A 24 29.50 -16.67 7.12
N THR A 25 30.74 -16.49 6.67
CA THR A 25 31.85 -15.92 7.44
C THR A 25 31.94 -14.39 7.38
N ASP A 26 31.15 -13.74 6.53
CA ASP A 26 31.17 -12.29 6.32
C ASP A 26 29.83 -11.68 6.75
N PRO A 27 29.79 -10.92 7.86
CA PRO A 27 28.54 -10.33 8.33
C PRO A 27 28.06 -9.24 7.37
N LEU A 28 26.74 -9.02 7.36
CA LEU A 28 26.13 -7.92 6.60
C LEU A 28 26.74 -6.57 7.01
N ASP A 29 26.96 -5.70 6.03
CA ASP A 29 27.39 -4.34 6.28
C ASP A 29 26.20 -3.48 6.73
N TRP A 30 25.97 -3.45 8.04
CA TRP A 30 24.89 -2.68 8.63
C TRP A 30 24.99 -1.17 8.43
N SER A 31 26.14 -0.63 8.02
CA SER A 31 26.25 0.79 7.68
C SER A 31 25.36 1.15 6.48
N LYS A 32 25.17 0.20 5.55
CA LYS A 32 24.32 0.34 4.36
C LYS A 32 22.84 0.52 4.68
N ARG A 33 22.38 0.01 5.82
CA ARG A 33 21.03 0.28 6.32
C ARG A 33 20.77 1.78 6.49
N THR A 34 21.79 2.53 6.86
CA THR A 34 21.72 3.99 7.03
C THR A 34 22.01 4.69 5.70
N THR A 35 23.02 4.25 4.95
CA THR A 35 23.38 4.82 3.63
C THR A 35 22.22 4.73 2.64
N PHE A 36 21.53 3.60 2.58
CA PHE A 36 20.40 3.35 1.68
C PHE A 36 19.06 3.34 2.43
N ALA A 37 18.91 4.20 3.43
CA ALA A 37 17.71 4.27 4.26
C ALA A 37 16.41 4.53 3.46
N GLY A 38 16.51 5.26 2.35
CA GLY A 38 15.36 5.50 1.46
C GLY A 38 14.97 4.26 0.65
N ILE A 39 15.92 3.46 0.18
CA ILE A 39 15.64 2.14 -0.45
C ILE A 39 15.01 1.19 0.56
N ARG A 40 15.51 1.15 1.79
CA ARG A 40 14.87 0.39 2.87
C ARG A 40 13.43 0.85 3.10
N SER A 41 13.18 2.16 3.09
CA SER A 41 11.83 2.73 3.20
C SER A 41 10.93 2.34 2.02
N MET A 42 11.48 2.25 0.80
CA MET A 42 10.78 1.75 -0.38
C MET A 42 10.31 0.30 -0.19
N TYR A 43 11.18 -0.58 0.32
CA TYR A 43 10.81 -1.96 0.65
C TYR A 43 9.74 -2.03 1.74
N GLN A 44 9.85 -1.21 2.80
CA GLN A 44 8.82 -1.13 3.84
C GLN A 44 7.46 -0.72 3.27
N ALA A 45 7.42 0.28 2.37
CA ALA A 45 6.19 0.70 1.71
C ALA A 45 5.59 -0.44 0.86
N LEU A 46 6.39 -1.11 0.04
CA LEU A 46 5.94 -2.24 -0.78
C LEU A 46 5.42 -3.41 0.08
N ILE A 47 6.09 -3.72 1.19
CA ILE A 47 5.65 -4.76 2.13
C ILE A 47 4.33 -4.36 2.80
N GLY A 48 4.18 -3.08 3.19
CA GLY A 48 2.93 -2.55 3.74
C GLY A 48 1.76 -2.74 2.78
N LEU A 49 1.94 -2.40 1.49
CA LEU A 49 0.93 -2.62 0.45
C LEU A 49 0.64 -4.11 0.24
N ARG A 50 1.67 -4.97 0.18
CA ARG A 50 1.50 -6.42 0.02
C ARG A 50 0.76 -7.08 1.18
N LYS A 51 0.95 -6.57 2.39
CA LYS A 51 0.25 -6.98 3.62
C LYS A 51 -1.11 -6.29 3.79
N ASN A 52 -1.42 -5.29 2.96
CA ASN A 52 -2.61 -4.46 3.05
C ASN A 52 -2.77 -3.75 4.42
N THR A 53 -1.68 -3.25 5.00
CA THR A 53 -1.73 -2.61 6.33
C THR A 53 -2.56 -1.32 6.35
N GLY A 54 -2.73 -0.67 5.20
CA GLY A 54 -3.57 0.53 5.06
C GLY A 54 -4.99 0.26 4.55
N GLY A 55 -5.40 -1.00 4.39
CA GLY A 55 -6.77 -1.34 3.95
C GLY A 55 -7.11 -1.05 2.47
N LEU A 56 -6.15 -0.54 1.69
CA LEU A 56 -6.39 -0.01 0.33
C LEU A 56 -5.91 -0.90 -0.82
N THR A 57 -5.20 -2.00 -0.54
CA THR A 57 -4.57 -2.87 -1.55
C THR A 57 -4.80 -4.34 -1.25
N ARG A 58 -6.01 -4.70 -0.80
CA ARG A 58 -6.37 -6.09 -0.46
C ARG A 58 -6.12 -7.05 -1.63
N GLY A 59 -6.24 -6.58 -2.88
CA GLY A 59 -5.98 -7.39 -4.06
C GLY A 59 -4.56 -7.93 -4.17
N LEU A 60 -3.57 -7.24 -3.59
CA LEU A 60 -2.20 -7.76 -3.54
C LEU A 60 -2.08 -8.99 -2.63
N THR A 61 -3.01 -9.19 -1.69
CA THR A 61 -3.00 -10.31 -0.73
C THR A 61 -3.40 -11.65 -1.35
N GLY A 62 -4.33 -11.62 -2.32
CA GLY A 62 -4.93 -12.80 -2.95
C GLY A 62 -4.11 -13.41 -4.09
N GLN A 63 -4.63 -14.48 -4.71
CA GLN A 63 -3.98 -15.16 -5.83
C GLN A 63 -4.42 -14.66 -7.21
N ASN A 64 -5.53 -13.92 -7.29
CA ASN A 64 -6.05 -13.52 -8.58
C ASN A 64 -5.13 -12.49 -9.24
N THR A 65 -4.87 -12.71 -10.52
CA THR A 65 -4.11 -11.81 -11.36
C THR A 65 -4.62 -11.86 -12.78
N ASN A 66 -4.64 -10.71 -13.44
CA ASN A 66 -4.86 -10.59 -14.86
C ASN A 66 -3.80 -9.66 -15.44
N VAL A 67 -2.89 -10.19 -16.25
CA VAL A 67 -1.92 -9.38 -17.01
C VAL A 67 -2.61 -9.00 -18.32
N TYR A 68 -3.31 -7.87 -18.32
CA TYR A 68 -4.20 -7.48 -19.40
C TYR A 68 -3.55 -6.53 -20.41
N HIS A 69 -2.49 -5.82 -20.02
CA HIS A 69 -1.76 -4.91 -20.89
C HIS A 69 -0.32 -5.39 -21.07
N VAL A 70 0.05 -5.74 -22.30
CA VAL A 70 1.41 -6.13 -22.68
C VAL A 70 1.82 -5.38 -23.94
N ASN A 71 2.62 -4.33 -23.79
CA ASN A 71 3.20 -3.59 -24.91
C ASN A 71 4.67 -3.97 -25.09
N ASN A 72 4.93 -4.95 -25.96
CA ASN A 72 6.27 -5.45 -26.24
C ASN A 72 7.20 -4.43 -26.92
N SER A 73 6.65 -3.47 -27.65
CA SER A 73 7.44 -2.43 -28.32
C SER A 73 7.94 -1.39 -27.33
N LEU A 74 7.03 -0.90 -26.48
CA LEU A 74 7.34 0.13 -25.49
C LEU A 74 7.86 -0.43 -24.16
N LYS A 75 7.84 -1.76 -24.00
CA LYS A 75 8.24 -2.51 -22.80
C LYS A 75 7.41 -2.12 -21.56
N VAL A 76 6.11 -1.96 -21.73
CA VAL A 76 5.16 -1.63 -20.65
C VAL A 76 4.23 -2.81 -20.38
N ILE A 77 4.05 -3.13 -19.11
CA ILE A 77 3.11 -4.15 -18.65
C ILE A 77 2.18 -3.51 -17.62
N ALA A 78 0.88 -3.80 -17.69
CA ALA A 78 -0.05 -3.56 -16.60
C ALA A 78 -0.80 -4.83 -16.22
N SER A 79 -0.99 -5.00 -14.91
CA SER A 79 -1.69 -6.14 -14.34
C SER A 79 -2.69 -5.69 -13.27
N HIS A 80 -3.83 -6.37 -13.23
CA HIS A 80 -4.85 -6.22 -12.19
C HIS A 80 -4.72 -7.37 -11.18
N ARG A 81 -4.80 -7.02 -9.90
CA ARG A 81 -4.80 -7.93 -8.75
C ARG A 81 -6.06 -7.66 -7.93
N TRP A 82 -6.72 -8.71 -7.47
CA TRP A 82 -7.91 -8.62 -6.62
C TRP A 82 -8.05 -9.85 -5.71
N MET A 83 -8.75 -9.71 -4.59
CA MET A 83 -9.21 -10.81 -3.76
C MET A 83 -10.68 -11.07 -4.05
N ASN A 84 -11.55 -10.11 -3.71
CA ASN A 84 -12.99 -10.13 -3.97
C ASN A 84 -13.41 -9.04 -4.98
N GLY A 85 -12.53 -8.06 -5.23
CA GLY A 85 -12.79 -6.92 -6.12
C GLY A 85 -13.50 -5.77 -5.43
N GLY A 86 -13.47 -4.59 -6.06
CA GLY A 86 -14.04 -3.35 -5.53
C GLY A 86 -13.02 -2.38 -4.90
N VAL A 87 -13.55 -1.31 -4.30
CA VAL A 87 -12.76 -0.25 -3.66
C VAL A 87 -11.94 -0.81 -2.48
N GLY A 88 -10.67 -0.40 -2.35
CA GLY A 88 -9.73 -0.93 -1.36
C GLY A 88 -9.20 -2.35 -1.65
N ASP A 89 -9.72 -3.01 -2.69
CA ASP A 89 -9.30 -4.35 -3.11
C ASP A 89 -8.60 -4.30 -4.47
N ASP A 90 -9.32 -3.86 -5.51
CA ASP A 90 -8.79 -3.81 -6.86
C ASP A 90 -7.51 -2.97 -6.90
N THR A 91 -6.41 -3.63 -7.28
CA THR A 91 -5.09 -3.01 -7.34
C THR A 91 -4.55 -3.14 -8.75
N ILE A 92 -4.17 -2.02 -9.34
CA ILE A 92 -3.54 -1.95 -10.66
C ILE A 92 -2.05 -1.71 -10.47
N VAL A 93 -1.26 -2.51 -11.17
CA VAL A 93 0.20 -2.43 -11.13
C VAL A 93 0.69 -2.18 -12.55
N VAL A 94 1.42 -1.09 -12.74
CA VAL A 94 1.94 -0.65 -14.04
C VAL A 94 3.46 -0.61 -13.96
N MET A 95 4.13 -1.27 -14.89
CA MET A 95 5.59 -1.36 -14.93
C MET A 95 6.12 -0.93 -16.31
N ASN A 96 7.05 0.02 -16.32
CA ASN A 96 7.82 0.40 -17.49
C ASN A 96 9.23 -0.18 -17.39
N TRP A 97 9.57 -1.10 -18.29
CA TRP A 97 10.86 -1.77 -18.34
C TRP A 97 11.84 -1.12 -19.33
N SER A 98 11.52 0.09 -19.82
CA SER A 98 12.38 0.86 -20.71
C SER A 98 13.00 2.07 -20.01
N THR A 99 14.08 2.58 -20.61
CA THR A 99 14.72 3.87 -20.24
C THR A 99 13.86 5.10 -20.58
N THR A 100 12.76 4.92 -21.30
CA THR A 100 11.98 6.05 -21.85
C THR A 100 10.73 6.26 -21.00
N PRO A 101 10.58 7.42 -20.34
CA PRO A 101 9.35 7.74 -19.62
C PRO A 101 8.18 7.91 -20.59
N ARG A 102 6.96 7.68 -20.10
CA ARG A 102 5.73 7.76 -20.88
C ARG A 102 4.83 8.81 -20.26
N ASN A 103 4.36 9.77 -21.06
CA ASN A 103 3.42 10.79 -20.61
C ASN A 103 2.04 10.54 -21.23
N GLY A 104 0.98 10.70 -20.44
CA GLY A 104 -0.40 10.46 -20.91
C GLY A 104 -0.63 9.03 -21.43
N TYR A 105 0.09 8.04 -20.89
CA TYR A 105 0.00 6.66 -21.34
C TYR A 105 -1.33 6.04 -20.92
N ARG A 106 -2.11 5.50 -21.87
CA ARG A 106 -3.43 4.92 -21.59
C ARG A 106 -3.32 3.44 -21.24
N ILE A 107 -4.03 3.03 -20.19
CA ILE A 107 -4.25 1.63 -19.82
C ILE A 107 -5.71 1.40 -19.43
N GLY A 108 -6.17 0.15 -19.54
CA GLY A 108 -7.48 -0.27 -19.03
C GLY A 108 -7.56 -0.28 -17.50
N PHE A 109 -8.77 -0.12 -16.95
CA PHE A 109 -9.10 -0.23 -15.54
C PHE A 109 -10.41 -1.02 -15.38
N PRO A 110 -10.56 -1.84 -14.31
CA PRO A 110 -11.76 -2.67 -14.12
C PRO A 110 -13.01 -1.84 -13.80
N ARG A 111 -12.83 -0.62 -13.27
CA ARG A 111 -13.90 0.26 -12.77
C ARG A 111 -13.58 1.73 -13.04
N ASP A 112 -14.63 2.53 -13.14
CA ASP A 112 -14.55 3.99 -13.22
C ASP A 112 -14.23 4.64 -11.87
N GLY A 113 -13.99 5.95 -11.90
CA GLY A 113 -13.74 6.79 -10.73
C GLY A 113 -12.26 7.02 -10.45
N ARG A 114 -11.98 7.63 -9.29
CA ARG A 114 -10.64 8.07 -8.91
C ARG A 114 -9.75 6.89 -8.51
N TRP A 115 -8.64 6.73 -9.20
CA TRP A 115 -7.56 5.80 -8.87
C TRP A 115 -6.38 6.59 -8.31
N LYS A 116 -5.99 6.27 -7.07
CA LYS A 116 -4.93 6.98 -6.37
C LYS A 116 -3.61 6.23 -6.48
N VAL A 117 -2.53 6.96 -6.68
CA VAL A 117 -1.18 6.41 -6.72
C VAL A 117 -0.77 6.06 -5.29
N ARG A 118 -0.59 4.77 -5.02
CA ARG A 118 -0.19 4.24 -3.71
C ARG A 118 1.31 4.09 -3.58
N PHE A 119 1.99 3.92 -4.71
CA PHE A 119 3.43 3.75 -4.76
C PHE A 119 3.95 4.14 -6.14
N ASN A 120 5.11 4.79 -6.16
CA ASN A 120 5.89 5.10 -7.35
C ASN A 120 7.37 4.81 -7.03
N SER A 121 7.95 3.80 -7.68
CA SER A 121 9.36 3.43 -7.43
C SER A 121 10.37 4.48 -7.88
N ASP A 122 9.97 5.44 -8.73
CA ASP A 122 10.82 6.55 -9.20
C ASP A 122 10.72 7.80 -8.30
N TRP A 123 10.09 7.68 -7.14
CA TRP A 123 9.99 8.79 -6.19
C TRP A 123 11.35 9.11 -5.56
N ASN A 124 11.85 10.33 -5.76
CA ASN A 124 13.16 10.74 -5.25
C ASN A 124 13.26 10.84 -3.72
N GLY A 125 12.16 10.68 -2.99
CA GLY A 125 12.19 10.48 -1.53
C GLY A 125 12.85 9.17 -1.11
N TYR A 126 12.95 8.17 -2.01
CA TYR A 126 13.68 6.94 -1.77
C TYR A 126 15.18 7.04 -2.13
N ASP A 127 15.52 7.81 -3.16
CA ASP A 127 16.90 8.09 -3.54
C ASP A 127 16.96 9.37 -4.39
N GLY A 128 17.92 10.25 -4.12
CA GLY A 128 18.06 11.53 -4.84
C GLY A 128 18.43 11.38 -6.33
N SER A 129 18.87 10.21 -6.76
CA SER A 129 19.16 9.90 -8.16
C SER A 129 17.93 9.55 -9.00
N PHE A 130 16.77 9.30 -8.38
CA PHE A 130 15.55 8.98 -9.12
C PHE A 130 14.99 10.21 -9.83
N ALA A 131 14.37 10.00 -11.00
CA ALA A 131 13.95 11.08 -11.89
C ALA A 131 12.73 11.83 -11.36
N ASN A 132 12.01 11.25 -10.40
CA ASN A 132 10.82 11.83 -9.79
C ASN A 132 9.73 12.16 -10.83
N THR A 133 9.49 11.23 -11.75
CA THR A 133 8.48 11.40 -12.79
C THR A 133 7.11 11.60 -12.15
N THR A 134 6.51 12.77 -12.41
CA THR A 134 5.22 13.17 -11.85
C THR A 134 4.11 12.24 -12.30
N THR A 135 3.77 11.27 -11.44
CA THR A 135 2.68 10.32 -11.60
C THR A 135 1.57 10.72 -10.65
N LEU A 136 0.48 11.26 -11.18
CA LEU A 136 -0.65 11.74 -10.40
C LEU A 136 -1.75 10.69 -10.34
N ASP A 137 -2.60 10.81 -9.32
CA ASP A 137 -3.92 10.20 -9.30
C ASP A 137 -4.70 10.57 -10.57
N LEU A 138 -5.55 9.65 -11.02
CA LEU A 138 -6.30 9.79 -12.26
C LEU A 138 -7.75 9.35 -12.10
N ASP A 139 -8.59 9.79 -13.02
CA ASP A 139 -9.98 9.35 -13.10
C ASP A 139 -10.15 8.40 -14.29
N ALA A 140 -10.51 7.15 -13.99
CA ALA A 140 -10.85 6.16 -15.00
C ALA A 140 -12.30 6.35 -15.45
N SER A 141 -12.60 6.15 -16.73
CA SER A 141 -13.93 6.37 -17.29
C SER A 141 -14.42 5.20 -18.14
N TYR A 142 -15.68 4.80 -17.95
CA TYR A 142 -16.38 3.84 -18.83
C TYR A 142 -16.64 4.37 -20.25
N SER A 143 -16.50 5.68 -20.48
CA SER A 143 -16.67 6.28 -21.81
C SER A 143 -15.60 5.82 -22.82
N SER A 144 -14.52 5.23 -22.33
CA SER A 144 -13.38 4.79 -23.14
C SER A 144 -12.87 3.45 -22.62
N PRO A 145 -13.50 2.31 -22.94
CA PRO A 145 -12.95 0.99 -22.60
C PRO A 145 -11.60 0.79 -23.30
N TRP A 146 -10.68 0.05 -22.64
CA TRP A 146 -9.34 -0.18 -23.16
C TRP A 146 -8.76 -1.49 -22.61
N ASP A 147 -7.86 -2.13 -23.36
CA ASP A 147 -7.24 -3.44 -23.01
C ASP A 147 -8.24 -4.53 -22.59
N GLY A 148 -9.46 -4.52 -23.15
CA GLY A 148 -10.52 -5.46 -22.80
C GLY A 148 -11.16 -5.22 -21.41
N LEU A 149 -10.86 -4.11 -20.75
CA LEU A 149 -11.49 -3.68 -19.50
C LEU A 149 -12.53 -2.58 -19.73
N ALA A 150 -13.48 -2.46 -18.79
CA ALA A 150 -14.64 -1.60 -18.92
C ALA A 150 -14.29 -0.10 -18.92
N ALA A 151 -13.26 0.31 -18.18
CA ALA A 151 -12.81 1.70 -18.10
C ALA A 151 -11.37 1.86 -18.60
N SER A 152 -10.94 3.11 -18.81
CA SER A 152 -9.53 3.43 -18.99
C SER A 152 -9.18 4.80 -18.41
N GLY A 153 -7.87 5.02 -18.24
CA GLY A 153 -7.30 6.27 -17.76
C GLY A 153 -5.90 6.47 -18.30
N THR A 154 -5.40 7.69 -18.22
CA THR A 154 -4.05 8.05 -18.66
C THR A 154 -3.17 8.43 -17.46
N LEU A 155 -1.95 7.91 -17.42
CA LEU A 155 -0.97 8.23 -16.40
C LEU A 155 0.39 8.54 -17.03
N ASN A 156 1.21 9.29 -16.31
CA ASN A 156 2.63 9.39 -16.61
C ASN A 156 3.35 8.22 -15.91
N ILE A 157 4.38 7.67 -16.53
CA ILE A 157 5.13 6.52 -16.01
C ILE A 157 6.62 6.81 -16.23
N GLY A 158 7.41 6.81 -15.16
CA GLY A 158 8.86 7.02 -15.25
C GLY A 158 9.59 5.90 -15.99
N ALA A 159 10.88 6.10 -16.24
CA ALA A 159 11.76 5.06 -16.74
C ALA A 159 12.00 4.01 -15.64
N TYR A 160 12.10 2.71 -16.00
CA TYR A 160 12.35 1.62 -15.04
C TYR A 160 11.47 1.66 -13.78
N THR A 161 10.20 2.06 -13.95
CA THR A 161 9.31 2.38 -12.83
C THR A 161 8.25 1.31 -12.62
N CYS A 162 7.86 1.11 -11.36
CA CYS A 162 6.63 0.43 -10.94
C CYS A 162 5.70 1.44 -10.25
N VAL A 163 4.47 1.54 -10.75
CA VAL A 163 3.39 2.34 -10.16
C VAL A 163 2.30 1.39 -9.67
N ILE A 164 1.82 1.58 -8.44
CA ILE A 164 0.69 0.84 -7.87
C ILE A 164 -0.45 1.81 -7.64
N LEU A 165 -1.65 1.48 -8.11
CA LEU A 165 -2.86 2.27 -7.94
C LEU A 165 -3.97 1.45 -7.31
N SER A 166 -4.81 2.09 -6.50
CA SER A 166 -6.06 1.53 -6.01
C SER A 166 -7.08 2.63 -5.72
N GLN A 167 -8.35 2.26 -5.62
CA GLN A 167 -9.42 3.19 -5.23
C GLN A 167 -9.59 3.25 -3.71
N GLY A 168 -10.21 4.33 -3.24
CA GLY A 168 -10.58 4.54 -1.84
C GLY A 168 -9.72 5.59 -1.15
N ASP A 169 -10.17 6.01 0.02
CA ASP A 169 -9.37 6.79 0.94
C ASP A 169 -8.85 5.88 2.04
N PRO A 170 -7.61 6.10 2.52
CA PRO A 170 -7.18 5.37 3.70
C PRO A 170 -8.25 5.55 4.76
N PRO A 171 -8.58 4.50 5.55
CA PRO A 171 -9.34 4.75 6.75
C PRO A 171 -8.61 5.86 7.52
N PRO A 172 -9.36 6.73 8.19
CA PRO A 172 -8.74 7.76 9.02
C PRO A 172 -7.70 7.13 9.92
N VAL A 173 -6.66 7.89 10.26
CA VAL A 173 -5.67 7.45 11.26
C VAL A 173 -6.45 6.94 12.47
N GLY A 174 -6.36 5.64 12.72
CA GLY A 174 -7.15 4.99 13.76
C GLY A 174 -6.96 5.74 15.05
N ASN A 175 -8.07 6.15 15.66
CA ASN A 175 -8.04 6.69 17.00
C ASN A 175 -7.97 5.47 17.95
N PRO A 176 -6.99 5.36 18.86
CA PRO A 176 -6.92 4.23 19.79
C PRO A 176 -8.21 4.02 20.60
N ALA A 177 -9.04 5.05 20.71
CA ALA A 177 -10.36 4.99 21.34
C ALA A 177 -11.49 4.41 20.45
N ASP A 178 -11.24 4.17 19.16
CA ASP A 178 -12.08 3.35 18.27
C ASP A 178 -11.67 1.88 18.44
N VAL A 179 -12.17 1.29 19.53
CA VAL A 179 -11.78 -0.01 20.07
C VAL A 179 -12.29 -1.15 19.19
N ASP A 180 -13.41 -0.96 18.50
CA ASP A 180 -13.98 -1.95 17.59
C ASP A 180 -13.56 -1.78 16.12
N GLY A 181 -12.86 -0.69 15.80
CA GLY A 181 -12.32 -0.39 14.48
C GLY A 181 -13.40 -0.04 13.45
N SER A 182 -14.54 0.48 13.91
CA SER A 182 -15.68 0.87 13.08
C SER A 182 -15.45 2.16 12.29
N GLY A 183 -14.43 2.94 12.66
CA GLY A 183 -14.15 4.27 12.09
C GLY A 183 -14.89 5.41 12.80
N THR A 184 -15.60 5.11 13.89
CA THR A 184 -16.33 6.09 14.71
C THR A 184 -16.16 5.76 16.17
N ILE A 185 -16.10 6.76 17.05
CA ILE A 185 -16.06 6.53 18.51
C ILE A 185 -17.44 6.78 19.09
N ASP A 186 -18.11 5.69 19.47
CA ASP A 186 -19.48 5.72 19.99
C ASP A 186 -19.74 4.73 21.15
N ALA A 187 -21.01 4.40 21.37
CA ALA A 187 -21.42 3.52 22.46
C ALA A 187 -20.95 2.07 22.29
N ALA A 188 -20.62 1.63 21.07
CA ALA A 188 -20.03 0.33 20.81
C ALA A 188 -18.62 0.23 21.39
N ASP A 189 -17.78 1.26 21.21
CA ASP A 189 -16.43 1.32 21.79
C ASP A 189 -16.47 1.35 23.32
N LEU A 190 -17.37 2.16 23.87
CA LEU A 190 -17.57 2.22 25.32
C LEU A 190 -18.04 0.88 25.88
N ALA A 191 -18.96 0.20 25.18
CA ALA A 191 -19.38 -1.15 25.57
C ALA A 191 -18.20 -2.14 25.48
N ALA A 192 -17.34 -2.03 24.48
CA ALA A 192 -16.16 -2.88 24.32
C ALA A 192 -15.17 -2.69 25.49
N VAL A 193 -14.90 -1.45 25.90
CA VAL A 193 -14.08 -1.14 27.08
C VAL A 193 -14.71 -1.69 28.36
N LEU A 194 -16.01 -1.47 28.57
CA LEU A 194 -16.71 -1.97 29.75
C LEU A 194 -16.75 -3.50 29.84
N ASN A 195 -16.90 -4.19 28.70
CA ASN A 195 -16.88 -5.65 28.65
C ASN A 195 -15.49 -6.23 28.94
N ALA A 196 -14.42 -5.46 28.70
CA ALA A 196 -13.05 -5.85 28.93
C ALA A 196 -12.49 -5.35 30.27
N TRP A 197 -13.32 -4.77 31.14
CA TRP A 197 -12.88 -4.11 32.37
C TRP A 197 -12.04 -5.02 33.29
N GLY A 198 -10.88 -4.52 33.73
CA GLY A 198 -9.95 -5.24 34.59
C GLY A 198 -9.19 -6.38 33.89
N THR A 199 -9.27 -6.48 32.57
CA THR A 199 -8.49 -7.43 31.77
C THR A 199 -7.27 -6.76 31.14
N SER A 200 -6.41 -7.54 30.48
CA SER A 200 -5.28 -7.05 29.68
C SER A 200 -5.57 -7.09 28.18
N ASN A 201 -6.83 -6.86 27.78
CA ASN A 201 -7.22 -6.84 26.38
C ASN A 201 -6.61 -5.61 25.68
N ALA A 202 -5.60 -5.84 24.84
CA ALA A 202 -4.86 -4.80 24.13
C ALA A 202 -5.73 -3.93 23.19
N ALA A 203 -6.90 -4.39 22.74
CA ALA A 203 -7.80 -3.56 21.95
C ALA A 203 -8.53 -2.52 22.80
N ALA A 204 -8.85 -2.86 24.05
CA ALA A 204 -9.60 -2.01 24.98
C ALA A 204 -8.70 -1.23 25.96
N ASP A 205 -7.41 -1.56 26.03
CA ASP A 205 -6.36 -0.86 26.79
C ASP A 205 -5.82 0.30 25.94
N VAL A 206 -6.65 1.34 25.81
CA VAL A 206 -6.45 2.50 24.91
C VAL A 206 -5.17 3.27 25.21
N ASN A 207 -4.69 3.23 26.47
CA ASN A 207 -3.46 3.91 26.88
C ASN A 207 -2.23 3.00 27.00
N ASP A 208 -2.34 1.71 26.64
CA ASP A 208 -1.29 0.70 26.75
C ASP A 208 -0.69 0.56 28.17
N SER A 209 -1.50 0.73 29.23
CA SER A 209 -1.06 0.59 30.62
C SER A 209 -0.90 -0.87 31.07
N GLY A 210 -1.47 -1.80 30.30
CA GLY A 210 -1.52 -3.23 30.58
C GLY A 210 -2.79 -3.66 31.34
N THR A 211 -3.73 -2.76 31.61
CA THR A 211 -5.01 -3.07 32.26
C THR A 211 -6.11 -2.12 31.80
N VAL A 212 -7.25 -2.67 31.37
CA VAL A 212 -8.43 -1.89 30.98
C VAL A 212 -9.11 -1.31 32.21
N ASP A 213 -9.07 0.02 32.37
CA ASP A 213 -9.66 0.72 33.51
C ASP A 213 -10.32 2.06 33.15
N ALA A 214 -10.61 2.87 34.18
CA ALA A 214 -11.29 4.16 34.02
C ALA A 214 -10.50 5.16 33.18
N SER A 215 -9.18 5.00 33.07
CA SER A 215 -8.29 5.81 32.25
C SER A 215 -8.53 5.55 30.76
N ASP A 216 -8.76 4.29 30.37
CA ASP A 216 -9.11 3.92 28.99
C ASP A 216 -10.51 4.43 28.63
N LEU A 217 -11.47 4.25 29.54
CA LEU A 217 -12.82 4.78 29.37
C LEU A 217 -12.82 6.30 29.24
N ALA A 218 -11.97 7.02 29.97
CA ALA A 218 -11.83 8.46 29.85
C ALA A 218 -11.28 8.89 28.48
N LEU A 219 -10.41 8.09 27.86
CA LEU A 219 -9.91 8.34 26.50
C LEU A 219 -11.01 8.12 25.45
N VAL A 220 -11.81 7.07 25.60
CA VAL A 220 -13.00 6.84 24.74
C VAL A 220 -14.00 7.99 24.85
N LEU A 221 -14.32 8.44 26.07
CA LEU A 221 -15.22 9.58 26.26
C LEU A 221 -14.62 10.90 25.78
N GLY A 222 -13.30 11.11 25.94
CA GLY A 222 -12.61 12.31 25.49
C GLY A 222 -12.57 12.44 23.96
N ALA A 223 -12.67 11.32 23.26
CA ALA A 223 -12.70 11.25 21.81
C ALA A 223 -14.12 10.97 21.24
N TRP A 224 -15.17 11.10 22.06
CA TRP A 224 -16.53 10.78 21.66
C TRP A 224 -17.01 11.54 20.42
N GLY A 225 -17.63 10.84 19.48
CA GLY A 225 -18.11 11.43 18.23
C GLY A 225 -17.01 11.75 17.24
N TRP A 226 -15.76 11.32 17.50
CA TRP A 226 -14.75 11.25 16.46
C TRP A 226 -15.23 10.35 15.32
N GLN A 227 -14.93 10.78 14.11
CA GLN A 227 -15.17 10.08 12.87
C GLN A 227 -13.95 10.33 12.00
N GLY A 228 -13.66 9.44 11.06
CA GLY A 228 -12.82 9.87 9.95
C GLY A 228 -12.99 9.12 8.65
#